data_AF-A0A951GID1-F1
#
_entry.id   AF-A0A951GID1-F1
#
_cell.length_a   1.000
_cell.length_b   1.000
_cell.length_c   1.000
_cell.angle_alpha   90.00
_cell.angle_beta   90.00
_cell.angle_gamma   90.00
#
_symmetry.space_group_name_H-M   'P 1'
#
loop_
_entity.id
_entity.type
_entity.pdbx_description
1 polymer ?
#
loop_
_entity_poly.entity_id
_entity_poly.type
_entity_poly.pdbx_seq_one_letter_code
_entity_poly.pdbx_strand_id
1 'polypeptide(L)'
;MEFANGRSIGELMKEHNIELATLDPATRGGFTQIPNFILRDASLSLGAKVTYSLFLSFFWNNNAIFPGQNRLAEDMGMSTSRANEYVKELEAAGLIEITRRGQGKTNLYKVNYVVKEGWVRKARKS
;
A
#
# COMPACT_ATOMS: atom_id res chain seq x y z
N MET A 1 -11.82 1.73 25.33
CA MET A 1 -12.34 2.66 24.30
C MET A 1 -12.87 1.79 23.18
N GLU A 2 -14.19 1.60 23.16
CA GLU A 2 -14.90 0.61 22.35
C GLU A 2 -15.08 1.10 20.90
N PHE A 3 -14.65 0.28 19.94
CA PHE A 3 -15.04 0.45 18.55
C PHE A 3 -16.36 -0.32 18.35
N ALA A 4 -17.45 0.42 18.16
CA ALA A 4 -18.79 -0.13 18.00
C ALA A 4 -18.82 -1.22 16.91
N ASN A 5 -19.14 -2.44 17.33
CA ASN A 5 -19.46 -3.64 16.55
C ASN A 5 -18.40 -4.11 15.54
N GLY A 6 -17.22 -4.51 16.04
CA GLY A 6 -16.63 -5.86 15.92
C GLY A 6 -16.69 -6.68 14.63
N ARG A 7 -17.12 -6.15 13.48
CA ARG A 7 -17.14 -6.91 12.23
C ARG A 7 -15.81 -6.78 11.51
N SER A 8 -15.20 -7.92 11.18
CA SER A 8 -13.99 -7.92 10.35
C SER A 8 -14.33 -7.44 8.93
N ILE A 9 -13.36 -6.86 8.22
CA ILE A 9 -13.52 -6.50 6.79
C ILE A 9 -14.04 -7.70 5.97
N GLY A 10 -13.67 -8.93 6.35
CA GLY A 10 -14.15 -10.16 5.71
C GLY A 10 -15.64 -10.45 5.96
N GLU A 11 -16.23 -10.00 7.06
CA GLU A 11 -17.65 -10.24 7.37
C GLU A 11 -18.59 -9.29 6.62
N LEU A 12 -18.10 -8.12 6.22
CA LEU A 12 -18.84 -7.15 5.39
C LEU A 12 -18.79 -7.47 3.89
N MET A 13 -17.96 -8.44 3.49
CA MET A 13 -17.78 -8.85 2.10
C MET A 13 -18.79 -9.94 1.65
N LYS A 14 -19.71 -10.40 2.52
CA LYS A 14 -20.71 -11.42 2.19
C LYS A 14 -21.91 -10.84 1.42
N GLU A 15 -21.66 -10.39 0.20
CA GLU A 15 -22.60 -10.35 -0.91
C GLU A 15 -21.79 -10.02 -2.18
N HIS A 16 -21.24 -11.06 -2.82
CA HIS A 16 -20.47 -10.91 -4.04
C HIS A 16 -21.35 -11.17 -5.26
N ASN A 17 -21.61 -10.14 -6.07
CA ASN A 17 -22.19 -10.25 -7.42
C ASN A 17 -21.12 -10.24 -8.53
N ILE A 18 -19.85 -10.34 -8.13
CA ILE A 18 -18.68 -10.39 -9.02
C ILE A 18 -17.98 -11.71 -8.76
N GLU A 19 -17.88 -12.53 -9.80
CA GLU A 19 -17.05 -13.71 -9.82
C GLU A 19 -15.69 -13.32 -10.39
N LEU A 20 -14.63 -13.56 -9.61
CA LEU A 20 -13.26 -13.42 -10.12
C LEU A 20 -12.90 -14.74 -10.80
N ALA A 21 -12.59 -14.68 -12.09
CA ALA A 21 -12.01 -15.80 -12.83
C ALA A 21 -10.54 -16.02 -12.40
N THR A 22 -10.32 -16.52 -11.19
CA THR A 22 -8.99 -16.67 -10.55
C THR A 22 -8.15 -17.83 -11.08
N LEU A 23 -8.63 -18.53 -12.11
CA LEU A 23 -7.91 -19.61 -12.80
C LEU A 23 -7.06 -19.09 -13.97
N ASP A 24 -7.00 -17.77 -14.19
CA ASP A 24 -6.12 -17.17 -15.17
C ASP A 24 -4.64 -17.35 -14.77
N PRO A 25 -3.76 -17.87 -15.65
CA PRO A 25 -2.33 -17.89 -15.43
C PRO A 25 -1.74 -16.54 -14.98
N ALA A 26 -2.35 -15.43 -15.38
CA ALA A 26 -1.94 -14.08 -15.01
C ALA A 26 -2.00 -13.80 -13.50
N THR A 27 -2.90 -14.46 -12.75
CA THR A 27 -3.01 -14.26 -11.29
C THR A 27 -2.17 -15.23 -10.47
N ARG A 28 -1.40 -16.12 -11.12
CA ARG A 28 -0.55 -17.12 -10.44
C ARG A 28 0.52 -16.49 -9.54
N GLY A 29 0.96 -15.27 -9.87
CA GLY A 29 1.89 -14.49 -9.05
C GLY A 29 1.25 -13.76 -7.86
N GLY A 30 -0.04 -13.95 -7.62
CA GLY A 30 -0.81 -13.19 -6.63
C GLY A 30 -1.25 -11.83 -7.15
N PHE A 31 -1.90 -11.05 -6.27
CA PHE A 31 -2.33 -9.69 -6.56
C PHE A 31 -2.15 -8.81 -5.33
N THR A 32 -2.04 -7.51 -5.55
CA THR A 32 -1.92 -6.53 -4.47
C THR A 32 -3.16 -5.65 -4.45
N GLN A 33 -3.96 -5.77 -3.38
CA GLN A 33 -5.05 -4.84 -3.10
C GLN A 33 -4.48 -3.49 -2.61
N ILE A 34 -5.06 -2.39 -3.09
CA ILE A 34 -4.65 -1.04 -2.69
C ILE A 34 -5.87 -0.34 -2.07
N PRO A 35 -5.73 0.32 -0.91
CA PRO A 35 -6.83 1.09 -0.34
C PRO A 35 -7.33 2.19 -1.28
N ASN A 36 -8.65 2.32 -1.41
CA ASN A 36 -9.26 3.30 -2.31
C ASN A 36 -8.85 4.75 -2.01
N PHE A 37 -8.52 5.08 -0.75
CA PHE A 37 -8.08 6.43 -0.40
C PHE A 37 -6.72 6.75 -1.04
N ILE A 38 -5.82 5.77 -1.20
CA ILE A 38 -4.55 5.94 -1.93
C ILE A 38 -4.83 6.05 -3.43
N LEU A 39 -5.64 5.12 -3.96
CA LEU A 39 -5.93 5.07 -5.39
C LEU A 39 -6.58 6.39 -5.89
N ARG A 40 -7.48 6.95 -5.08
CA ARG A 40 -8.25 8.16 -5.40
C ARG A 40 -7.62 9.46 -4.88
N ASP A 41 -6.47 9.42 -4.22
CA ASP A 41 -5.79 10.63 -3.77
C ASP A 41 -5.21 11.39 -4.98
N ALA A 42 -5.76 12.57 -5.28
CA ALA A 42 -5.29 13.38 -6.39
C ALA A 42 -3.98 14.14 -6.09
N SER A 43 -3.58 14.22 -4.81
CA SER A 43 -2.33 14.85 -4.39
C SER A 43 -1.11 13.93 -4.53
N LEU A 44 -1.35 12.62 -4.70
CA LEU A 44 -0.29 11.64 -4.95
C LEU A 44 -0.05 11.46 -6.44
N SER A 45 1.21 11.45 -6.82
CA SER A 45 1.65 11.05 -8.15
C SER A 45 1.30 9.57 -8.42
N LEU A 46 1.12 9.23 -9.69
CA LEU A 46 0.91 7.84 -10.09
C LEU A 46 2.08 6.94 -9.65
N GLY A 47 3.31 7.46 -9.71
CA GLY A 47 4.49 6.75 -9.24
C GLY A 47 4.45 6.47 -7.75
N ALA A 48 4.06 7.43 -6.92
CA ALA A 48 3.90 7.22 -5.47
C ALA A 48 2.82 6.17 -5.17
N LYS A 49 1.70 6.18 -5.90
CA LYS A 49 0.66 5.14 -5.76
C LYS A 49 1.20 3.74 -6.09
N VAL A 50 1.97 3.62 -7.17
CA VAL A 50 2.62 2.36 -7.55
C VAL A 50 3.66 1.95 -6.50
N THR A 51 4.48 2.87 -6.00
CA THR A 51 5.44 2.60 -4.93
C THR A 51 4.73 2.07 -3.68
N TYR A 52 3.65 2.71 -3.24
CA TYR A 52 2.85 2.24 -2.10
C TYR A 52 2.31 0.82 -2.33
N SER A 53 1.86 0.51 -3.54
CA SER A 53 1.40 -0.84 -3.88
C SER A 53 2.51 -1.88 -3.78
N LEU A 54 3.73 -1.57 -4.23
CA LEU A 54 4.86 -2.49 -4.10
C LEU A 54 5.26 -2.73 -2.64
N PHE A 55 5.17 -1.73 -1.77
CA PHE A 55 5.33 -1.93 -0.33
C PHE A 55 4.33 -2.95 0.23
N LEU A 56 3.05 -2.88 -0.18
CA LEU A 56 2.04 -3.86 0.21
C LEU A 56 2.31 -5.25 -0.38
N SER A 57 2.74 -5.32 -1.64
CA SER A 57 3.12 -6.58 -2.29
C SER A 57 4.25 -7.28 -1.53
N PHE A 58 5.31 -6.57 -1.15
CA PHE A 58 6.39 -7.14 -0.35
C PHE A 58 5.93 -7.55 1.04
N PHE A 59 4.97 -6.81 1.63
CA PHE A 59 4.41 -7.18 2.91
C PHE A 59 3.68 -8.54 2.86
N TRP A 60 2.83 -8.73 1.85
CA TRP A 60 2.04 -9.97 1.72
C TRP A 60 2.81 -11.15 1.14
N ASN A 61 3.74 -10.91 0.21
CA ASN A 61 4.36 -11.98 -0.57
C ASN A 61 5.82 -12.28 -0.17
N ASN A 62 6.48 -11.42 0.62
CA ASN A 62 7.91 -11.54 0.93
C ASN A 62 8.21 -11.53 2.44
N ASN A 63 7.37 -12.20 3.24
CA ASN A 63 7.54 -12.28 4.71
C ASN A 63 7.70 -10.91 5.39
N ALA A 64 7.10 -9.85 4.84
CA ALA A 64 7.26 -8.47 5.31
C ALA A 64 8.69 -7.91 5.28
N ILE A 65 9.58 -8.46 4.43
CA ILE A 65 10.93 -7.95 4.25
C ILE A 65 10.98 -7.07 3.00
N PHE A 66 11.30 -5.79 3.21
CA PHE A 66 11.53 -4.87 2.10
C PHE A 66 12.91 -5.12 1.47
N PRO A 67 13.00 -5.36 0.15
CA PRO A 67 14.24 -5.77 -0.50
C PRO A 67 15.24 -4.63 -0.75
N GLY A 68 14.85 -3.38 -0.47
CA GLY A 68 15.70 -2.19 -0.66
C GLY A 68 15.40 -1.43 -1.94
N GLN A 69 16.08 -0.29 -2.11
CA GLN A 69 15.77 0.70 -3.16
C GLN A 69 16.11 0.21 -4.57
N ASN A 70 17.16 -0.61 -4.73
CA ASN A 70 17.55 -1.15 -6.03
C ASN A 70 16.47 -2.09 -6.57
N ARG A 71 15.96 -3.00 -5.73
CA ARG A 71 14.90 -3.92 -6.13
C ARG A 71 13.59 -3.19 -6.42
N LEU A 72 13.24 -2.20 -5.61
CA LEU A 72 12.09 -1.34 -5.89
C LEU A 72 12.19 -0.69 -7.28
N ALA A 73 13.36 -0.15 -7.62
CA ALA A 73 13.58 0.51 -8.91
C ALA A 73 13.50 -0.48 -10.09
N GLU A 74 14.04 -1.69 -9.92
CA GLU A 74 13.93 -2.78 -10.89
C GLU A 74 12.48 -3.17 -11.13
N ASP A 75 11.70 -3.42 -10.08
CA ASP A 75 10.28 -3.77 -10.19
C ASP A 75 9.43 -2.64 -10.80
N MET A 76 9.86 -1.39 -10.60
CA MET A 76 9.24 -0.21 -11.23
C MET A 76 9.75 0.09 -12.65
N GLY A 77 10.78 -0.61 -13.13
CA GLY A 77 11.38 -0.39 -14.45
C GLY A 77 11.99 1.00 -14.63
N MET A 78 12.60 1.58 -13.58
CA MET A 78 13.12 2.95 -13.61
C MET A 78 14.43 3.13 -12.84
N SER A 79 14.98 4.34 -12.83
CA SER A 79 16.18 4.65 -12.05
C SER A 79 15.92 4.63 -10.55
N THR A 80 16.94 4.25 -9.77
CA THR A 80 16.89 4.25 -8.30
C THR A 80 16.60 5.65 -7.74
N SER A 81 17.12 6.70 -8.38
CA SER A 81 16.81 8.09 -8.00
C SER A 81 15.32 8.38 -8.14
N ARG A 82 14.70 8.00 -9.26
CA ARG A 82 13.27 8.25 -9.50
C ARG A 82 12.38 7.45 -8.56
N ALA A 83 12.71 6.18 -8.32
CA ALA A 83 12.02 5.37 -7.32
C ALA A 83 12.11 6.01 -5.92
N ASN A 84 13.27 6.53 -5.55
CA ASN A 84 13.48 7.20 -4.27
C ASN A 84 12.73 8.52 -4.13
N GLU A 85 12.48 9.25 -5.21
CA GLU A 85 11.62 10.44 -5.17
C GLU A 85 10.20 10.09 -4.74
N TYR A 86 9.64 9.00 -5.27
CA TYR A 86 8.31 8.53 -4.88
C TYR A 86 8.24 8.01 -3.44
N VAL A 87 9.30 7.36 -2.96
CA VAL A 87 9.43 7.00 -1.54
C VAL A 87 9.40 8.25 -0.66
N LYS A 88 10.14 9.31 -1.02
CA LYS A 88 10.11 10.58 -0.29
C LYS A 88 8.76 11.27 -0.36
N GLU A 89 8.05 11.17 -1.48
CA GLU A 89 6.70 11.70 -1.63
C GLU A 89 5.73 11.03 -0.63
N LEU A 90 5.79 9.70 -0.52
CA LEU A 90 4.99 8.95 0.45
C LEU A 90 5.36 9.29 1.90
N GLU A 91 6.65 9.50 2.18
CA GLU A 91 7.12 9.93 3.50
C GLU A 91 6.60 11.33 3.84
N ALA A 92 6.69 12.28 2.90
CA ALA A 92 6.15 13.63 3.05
C ALA A 92 4.62 13.64 3.22
N ALA A 93 3.91 12.70 2.60
CA ALA A 93 2.48 12.50 2.77
C ALA A 93 2.10 11.78 4.09
N GLY A 94 3.08 11.34 4.88
CA GLY A 94 2.87 10.59 6.14
C GLY A 94 2.40 9.14 5.95
N LEU A 95 2.49 8.63 4.72
CA LEU A 95 2.02 7.28 4.35
C LEU A 95 3.08 6.21 4.63
N ILE A 96 4.35 6.61 4.71
CA ILE A 96 5.43 5.75 5.19
C ILE A 96 6.31 6.48 6.20
N GLU A 97 6.89 5.72 7.12
CA GLU A 97 7.95 6.18 8.02
C GLU A 97 9.21 5.35 7.77
N ILE A 98 10.37 6.01 7.67
CA ILE A 98 11.64 5.38 7.36
C ILE A 98 12.58 5.48 8.56
N THR A 99 13.00 4.34 9.11
CA THR A 99 14.02 4.28 10.17
C THR A 99 15.32 3.69 9.61
N ARG A 100 16.39 4.50 9.62
CA ARG A 100 17.74 4.04 9.26
C ARG A 100 18.31 3.18 10.39
N ARG A 101 18.80 1.99 10.06
CA ARG A 101 19.29 1.01 11.05
C ARG A 101 20.81 0.96 11.21
N GLY A 102 21.54 1.62 10.30
CA GLY A 102 23.01 1.62 10.29
C GLY A 102 23.64 0.27 9.92
N GLN A 103 24.98 0.22 9.87
CA GLN A 103 25.78 -1.00 9.68
C GLN A 103 25.45 -1.81 8.40
N GLY A 104 25.13 -1.13 7.29
CA GLY A 104 24.79 -1.79 6.02
C GLY A 104 23.43 -2.53 6.02
N LYS A 105 22.65 -2.42 7.10
CA LYS A 105 21.30 -3.01 7.17
C LYS A 105 20.31 -2.20 6.35
N THR A 106 19.41 -2.87 5.65
CA THR A 106 18.28 -2.24 4.95
C THR A 106 17.43 -1.41 5.92
N ASN A 107 16.95 -0.26 5.48
CA ASN A 107 16.04 0.59 6.25
C ASN A 107 14.80 -0.20 6.70
N LEU A 108 14.27 0.17 7.87
CA LEU A 108 12.96 -0.28 8.32
C LEU A 108 11.90 0.70 7.77
N TYR A 109 10.87 0.15 7.16
CA TYR A 109 9.75 0.92 6.64
C TYR A 109 8.48 0.52 7.38
N LYS A 110 7.76 1.52 7.89
CA LYS A 110 6.41 1.35 8.44
C LYS A 110 5.42 1.98 7.48
N VAL A 111 4.44 1.20 7.01
CA VAL A 111 3.40 1.64 6.08
C VAL A 111 2.15 2.00 6.87
N ASN A 112 1.66 3.22 6.71
CA ASN A 112 0.53 3.75 7.46
C ASN A 112 -0.78 3.62 6.68
N TYR A 113 -1.77 2.99 7.30
CA TYR A 113 -3.15 2.99 6.84
C TYR A 113 -3.89 4.17 7.49
N VAL A 114 -3.79 5.35 6.88
CA VAL A 114 -4.40 6.56 7.44
C VAL A 114 -5.88 6.60 7.12
N VAL A 115 -6.73 6.24 8.09
CA VAL A 115 -8.15 6.62 8.07
C VAL A 115 -8.21 8.07 8.55
N LYS A 116 -8.18 9.06 7.65
CA LYS A 116 -8.48 10.44 8.07
C LYS A 116 -9.90 10.43 8.66
N GLU A 117 -10.06 10.76 9.94
CA GLU A 117 -11.36 10.81 10.64
C GLU A 117 -12.42 11.62 9.88
N GLY A 118 -12.00 12.59 9.04
CA GLY A 118 -12.87 13.39 8.19
C GLY A 118 -13.51 12.66 7.00
N TRP A 119 -12.98 11.52 6.56
CA TRP A 119 -13.51 10.77 5.41
C TRP A 119 -14.77 9.98 5.77
N VAL A 120 -14.76 9.36 6.97
CA VAL A 120 -15.90 8.59 7.50
C VAL A 120 -17.14 9.48 7.75
N ARG A 121 -16.93 10.75 8.13
CA ARG A 121 -18.02 11.71 8.35
C ARG A 121 -18.61 12.26 7.04
N LYS A 122 -17.82 12.35 5.97
CA LYS A 122 -18.27 12.89 4.68
C LYS A 122 -19.08 11.87 3.87
N ALA A 123 -18.76 10.58 3.96
CA ALA A 123 -19.48 9.49 3.29
C ALA A 123 -20.85 9.16 3.92
N ARG A 124 -21.12 9.62 5.15
CA ARG A 124 -22.40 9.40 5.85
C ARG A 124 -23.46 10.49 5.57
N LYS A 125 -23.14 11.50 4.74
CA LYS A 125 -23.99 12.66 4.45
C LYS A 125 -24.33 12.84 2.97
N SER A 126 -24.12 11.83 2.12
CA SER A 126 -24.64 11.82 0.74
C SER A 126 -25.72 10.76 0.57
#